data_AF-A0A355EYR0-F1
#
_entry.id   AF-A0A355EYR0-F1
#
_cell.length_a   1.000
_cell.length_b   1.000
_cell.length_c   1.000
_cell.angle_alpha   90.00
_cell.angle_beta   90.00
_cell.angle_gamma   90.00
#
_symmetry.space_group_name_H-M   'P 1'
#
loop_
_entity.id
_entity.type
_entity.pdbx_description
1 polymer ?
#
loop_
_entity_poly.entity_id
_entity_poly.type
_entity_poly.pdbx_seq_one_letter_code
_entity_poly.pdbx_strand_id
1 'polypeptide(L)'
;PRPAAAKRYENTLRWSTASEVENFGYDVYRATSADGPFERLTRDPIPGGGTTDVPQYYTWADTTIDPHQAYYYYVESISLSGVRERFTPVIPAKPKLPPPH
;
A
#
# COMPACT_ATOMS: atom_id res chain seq x y z
N PRO A 1 16.58 -25.08 20.50
CA PRO A 1 16.37 -24.80 19.06
C PRO A 1 15.35 -23.67 18.86
N ARG A 2 15.81 -22.46 18.48
CA ARG A 2 14.90 -21.43 17.95
C ARG A 2 14.52 -21.84 16.54
N PRO A 3 13.24 -21.86 16.14
CA PRO A 3 12.91 -22.04 14.74
C PRO A 3 13.58 -20.91 13.95
N ALA A 4 14.30 -21.26 12.88
CA ALA A 4 14.82 -20.29 11.94
C ALA A 4 13.65 -19.41 11.49
N ALA A 5 13.78 -18.09 11.64
CA ALA A 5 12.76 -17.16 11.15
C ALA A 5 12.58 -17.44 9.66
N ALA A 6 11.43 -18.03 9.28
CA ALA A 6 11.06 -18.19 7.88
C ALA A 6 11.19 -16.80 7.25
N LYS A 7 11.99 -16.71 6.19
CA LYS A 7 12.22 -15.43 5.51
C LYS A 7 10.89 -14.97 4.94
N ARG A 8 10.25 -13.99 5.60
CA ARG A 8 9.00 -13.39 5.14
C ARG A 8 9.35 -12.36 4.09
N TYR A 9 8.80 -12.53 2.91
CA TYR A 9 8.88 -11.53 1.87
C TYR A 9 7.73 -10.55 2.07
N GLU A 10 8.02 -9.27 1.86
CA GLU A 10 7.03 -8.22 1.94
C GLU A 10 7.25 -7.16 0.87
N ASN A 11 6.15 -6.50 0.50
CA ASN A 11 6.18 -5.30 -0.33
C ASN A 11 5.86 -4.09 0.55
N THR A 12 6.86 -3.23 0.74
CA THR A 12 6.72 -2.00 1.51
C THR A 12 6.39 -0.84 0.59
N LEU A 13 5.21 -0.25 0.77
CA LEU A 13 4.80 1.00 0.14
C LEU A 13 5.21 2.17 1.04
N ARG A 14 5.71 3.23 0.41
CA ARG A 14 6.09 4.46 1.08
C ARG A 14 5.63 5.63 0.23
N TRP A 15 4.93 6.56 0.86
CA TRP A 15 4.50 7.80 0.23
C TRP A 15 4.55 8.93 1.25
N SER A 16 4.53 10.15 0.73
CA SER A 16 4.53 11.36 1.54
C SER A 16 3.59 12.39 0.94
N THR A 17 3.01 13.20 1.80
CA THR A 17 2.24 14.39 1.45
C THR A 17 3.05 15.61 1.85
N ALA A 18 2.99 16.66 1.04
CA ALA A 18 3.54 17.97 1.45
C ALA A 18 2.58 18.69 2.40
N SER A 19 1.29 18.58 2.13
CA SER A 19 0.17 19.05 2.94
C SER A 19 -1.04 18.15 2.70
N GLU A 20 -1.99 18.20 3.64
CA GLU A 20 -3.22 17.43 3.64
C GLU A 20 -4.39 18.36 3.99
N VAL A 21 -5.53 18.14 3.33
CA VAL A 21 -6.75 18.90 3.56
C VAL A 21 -7.86 17.90 3.84
N GLU A 22 -8.40 17.95 5.04
CA GLU A 22 -9.48 17.07 5.50
C GLU A 22 -9.19 15.59 5.20
N ASN A 23 -7.95 15.14 5.33
CA ASN A 23 -7.59 13.75 5.06
C ASN A 23 -7.94 12.87 6.27
N PHE A 24 -8.94 12.00 6.10
CA PHE A 24 -9.28 10.98 7.09
C PHE A 24 -8.22 9.88 7.13
N GLY A 25 -7.75 9.47 5.95
CA GLY A 25 -6.71 8.47 5.86
C GLY A 25 -6.52 7.89 4.46
N TYR A 26 -5.93 6.71 4.43
CA TYR A 26 -5.54 6.04 3.19
C TYR A 26 -5.91 4.57 3.20
N ASP A 27 -6.39 4.08 2.07
CA ASP A 27 -6.55 2.66 1.82
C ASP A 27 -5.55 2.19 0.77
N VAL A 28 -4.98 1.00 0.99
CA VAL A 28 -4.03 0.39 0.05
C VAL A 28 -4.76 -0.70 -0.71
N TYR A 29 -4.61 -0.66 -2.03
CA TYR A 29 -5.16 -1.66 -2.94
C TYR A 29 -4.05 -2.42 -3.62
N ARG A 30 -4.31 -3.69 -3.95
CA ARG A 30 -3.40 -4.60 -4.66
C ARG A 30 -4.13 -5.30 -5.80
N ALA A 31 -3.43 -5.50 -6.90
CA ALA A 31 -3.81 -6.38 -7.99
C ALA A 31 -2.63 -7.28 -8.39
N THR A 32 -2.91 -8.39 -9.06
CA THR A 32 -1.91 -9.25 -9.72
C THR A 32 -1.62 -8.83 -11.16
N SER A 33 -2.38 -7.86 -11.69
CA SER A 33 -2.25 -7.29 -13.05
C SER A 33 -2.30 -5.76 -13.00
N ALA A 34 -1.71 -5.08 -13.99
CA ALA A 34 -1.66 -3.62 -14.04
C ALA A 34 -3.05 -2.97 -14.15
N ASP A 35 -3.97 -3.66 -14.82
CA ASP A 35 -5.35 -3.23 -15.06
C ASP A 35 -6.34 -3.71 -13.98
N GLY A 36 -5.88 -4.46 -12.98
CA GLY A 36 -6.73 -5.02 -11.94
C GLY A 36 -7.24 -6.45 -12.23
N PRO A 37 -8.28 -6.91 -11.51
CA PRO A 37 -9.03 -6.18 -10.49
C PRO A 37 -8.17 -5.82 -9.28
N PHE A 38 -8.40 -4.65 -8.71
CA PHE A 38 -7.73 -4.20 -7.49
C PHE A 38 -8.60 -4.50 -6.27
N GLU A 39 -8.01 -5.16 -5.29
CA GLU A 39 -8.63 -5.51 -4.02
C GLU A 39 -8.06 -4.65 -2.90
N ARG A 40 -8.93 -4.20 -1.99
CA ARG A 40 -8.49 -3.44 -0.81
C ARG A 40 -7.79 -4.37 0.17
N LEU A 41 -6.54 -4.06 0.51
CA LEU A 41 -5.76 -4.82 1.49
C LEU A 41 -5.92 -4.29 2.91
N THR A 42 -6.13 -2.98 3.07
CA THR A 42 -6.38 -2.38 4.37
C THR A 42 -7.75 -2.80 4.89
N ARG A 43 -7.80 -3.40 6.08
CA ARG A 43 -9.05 -3.62 6.82
C ARG A 43 -9.55 -2.31 7.42
N ASP A 44 -8.63 -1.61 8.07
CA ASP A 44 -8.80 -0.29 8.65
C ASP A 44 -7.93 0.71 7.87
N PRO A 45 -8.47 1.89 7.53
CA PRO A 45 -7.69 2.91 6.84
C PRO A 45 -6.47 3.34 7.66
N ILE A 46 -5.39 3.63 6.96
CA ILE A 46 -4.19 4.20 7.55
C ILE A 46 -4.53 5.65 7.91
N PRO A 47 -4.44 6.05 9.19
CA PRO A 47 -4.88 7.37 9.63
C PRO A 47 -4.07 8.47 8.95
N GLY A 48 -4.78 9.45 8.40
CA GLY A 48 -4.20 10.67 7.83
C GLY A 48 -3.89 11.72 8.89
N GLY A 49 -3.29 12.83 8.47
CA GLY A 49 -3.01 14.00 9.30
C GLY A 49 -4.17 15.00 9.37
N GLY A 50 -5.32 14.75 8.74
CA GLY A 50 -6.44 15.68 8.74
C GLY A 50 -6.16 16.89 7.85
N THR A 51 -6.17 18.08 8.44
CA THR A 51 -5.80 19.32 7.76
C THR A 51 -4.46 19.81 8.33
N THR A 52 -3.40 19.71 7.53
CA THR A 52 -2.06 20.10 7.94
C THR A 52 -1.22 20.55 6.75
N ASP A 53 -0.45 21.62 6.93
CA ASP A 53 0.58 22.07 5.98
C ASP A 53 1.96 21.47 6.28
N VAL A 54 2.04 20.52 7.24
CA VAL A 54 3.28 19.83 7.61
C VAL A 54 3.40 18.53 6.83
N PRO A 55 4.55 18.26 6.18
CA PRO A 55 4.75 17.03 5.44
C PRO A 55 4.55 15.78 6.30
N GLN A 56 3.73 14.85 5.82
CA GLN A 56 3.52 13.55 6.45
C GLN A 56 4.21 12.45 5.65
N TYR A 57 4.65 11.41 6.35
CA TYR A 57 5.34 10.27 5.76
C TYR A 57 4.66 8.99 6.21
N TYR A 58 4.20 8.21 5.25
CA TYR A 58 3.47 6.97 5.49
C TYR A 58 4.27 5.78 5.00
N THR A 59 4.14 4.67 5.71
CA THR A 59 4.76 3.40 5.33
C THR A 59 3.80 2.27 5.66
N TRP A 60 3.59 1.38 4.70
CA TRP A 60 2.72 0.23 4.85
C TRP A 60 3.34 -1.01 4.20
N ALA A 61 3.21 -2.17 4.84
CA ALA A 61 3.84 -3.40 4.39
C ALA A 61 2.81 -4.49 4.08
N ASP A 62 2.85 -5.01 2.86
CA ASP A 62 2.13 -6.22 2.46
C ASP A 62 2.99 -7.45 2.77
N THR A 63 2.62 -8.18 3.83
CA THR A 63 3.31 -9.41 4.25
C THR A 63 2.64 -10.69 3.71
N THR A 64 1.60 -10.54 2.87
CA THR A 64 0.81 -11.65 2.33
C THR A 64 1.18 -11.99 0.89
N ILE A 65 2.32 -11.48 0.41
CA ILE A 65 2.74 -11.63 -0.98
C ILE A 65 3.28 -13.02 -1.27
N ASP A 66 3.02 -13.50 -2.49
CA ASP A 66 3.84 -14.55 -3.07
C ASP A 66 5.12 -13.92 -3.65
N PRO A 67 6.31 -14.35 -3.21
CA PRO A 67 7.56 -13.76 -3.70
C PRO A 67 7.86 -14.04 -5.18
N HIS A 68 7.20 -14.99 -5.83
CA HIS A 68 7.37 -15.32 -7.25
C HIS A 68 6.39 -14.53 -8.14
N GLN A 69 5.41 -13.84 -7.55
CA GLN A 69 4.37 -13.11 -8.25
C GLN A 69 4.66 -11.61 -8.33
N ALA A 70 4.33 -11.00 -9.48
CA ALA A 70 4.32 -9.55 -9.62
C ALA A 70 3.02 -9.00 -9.07
N TYR A 71 3.09 -7.87 -8.38
CA TYR A 71 1.93 -7.19 -7.82
C TYR A 71 1.91 -5.73 -8.25
N TYR A 72 0.72 -5.15 -8.22
CA TYR A 72 0.46 -3.78 -8.58
C TYR A 72 -0.32 -3.15 -7.46
N TYR A 73 0.15 -2.01 -6.96
CA TYR A 73 -0.49 -1.36 -5.82
C TYR A 73 -0.89 0.06 -6.16
N TYR A 74 -1.91 0.58 -5.51
CA TYR A 74 -2.11 2.03 -5.43
C TYR A 74 -2.66 2.38 -4.05
N VAL A 75 -2.49 3.64 -3.70
CA VAL A 75 -3.06 4.22 -2.48
C VAL A 75 -4.24 5.10 -2.88
N GLU A 76 -5.33 4.94 -2.15
CA GLU A 76 -6.53 5.78 -2.22
C GLU A 76 -6.56 6.66 -0.98
N SER A 77 -6.76 7.96 -1.15
CA SER A 77 -7.02 8.88 -0.05
C SER A 77 -8.50 8.90 0.28
N ILE A 78 -8.82 9.03 1.56
CA ILE A 78 -10.17 9.16 2.09
C ILE A 78 -10.23 10.52 2.79
N SER A 79 -11.20 11.34 2.41
CA SER A 79 -11.46 12.62 3.07
C SER A 79 -12.37 12.44 4.29
N LEU A 80 -12.40 13.41 5.21
CA LEU A 80 -13.29 13.42 6.38
C LEU A 80 -14.78 13.37 5.99
N SER A 81 -15.10 13.87 4.81
CA SER A 81 -16.44 13.80 4.19
C SER A 81 -16.76 12.43 3.56
N GLY A 82 -15.85 11.46 3.63
CA GLY A 82 -16.01 10.11 3.07
C GLY A 82 -15.74 9.99 1.57
N VAL A 83 -15.27 11.06 0.92
CA VAL A 83 -14.84 11.03 -0.49
C VAL A 83 -13.58 10.18 -0.62
N ARG A 84 -13.53 9.32 -1.63
CA ARG A 84 -12.41 8.40 -1.86
C ARG A 84 -11.85 8.63 -3.26
N GLU A 85 -10.57 8.90 -3.34
CA GLU A 85 -9.91 9.25 -4.59
C GLU A 85 -8.54 8.58 -4.68
N ARG A 86 -8.18 8.20 -5.90
CA ARG A 86 -6.88 7.56 -6.12
C ARG A 86 -5.76 8.57 -5.95
N PHE A 87 -4.97 8.38 -4.90
CA PHE A 87 -3.91 9.29 -4.47
C PHE A 87 -2.60 9.06 -5.24
N THR A 88 -2.27 7.80 -5.55
CA THR A 88 -1.04 7.45 -6.30
C THR A 88 -1.34 6.84 -7.67
N PRO A 89 -0.41 6.93 -8.64
CA PRO A 89 -0.41 6.03 -9.78
C PRO A 89 -0.29 4.56 -9.33
N VAL A 90 -0.46 3.62 -10.28
CA VAL A 90 -0.17 2.21 -10.01
C VAL A 90 1.33 2.07 -9.82
N ILE A 91 1.72 1.51 -8.69
CA ILE A 91 3.09 1.20 -8.30
C ILE A 91 3.31 -0.29 -8.60
N PRO A 92 4.12 -0.64 -9.62
CA PRO A 92 4.47 -2.02 -9.89
C PRO A 92 5.51 -2.53 -8.88
N ALA A 93 5.26 -3.70 -8.32
CA ALA A 93 6.16 -4.44 -7.46
C ALA A 93 6.60 -5.72 -8.17
N LYS A 94 7.89 -5.81 -8.49
CA LYS A 94 8.49 -6.98 -9.13
C LYS A 94 8.51 -8.18 -8.16
N PRO A 95 8.45 -9.41 -8.69
CA PRO A 95 8.71 -10.62 -7.91
C PRO A 95 10.04 -10.50 -7.15
N LYS A 96 10.06 -10.97 -5.91
CA LYS A 96 11.27 -11.05 -5.08
C LYS A 96 12.13 -12.26 -5.42
N LEU A 97 11.51 -13.30 -5.95
CA LEU A 97 12.13 -14.55 -6.37
C LEU A 97 11.89 -14.79 -7.86
N PRO A 98 12.83 -15.45 -8.56
CA PRO A 98 12.62 -15.89 -9.94
C PRO A 98 11.50 -16.94 -9.98
N PRO A 99 10.75 -17.08 -11.09
CA PRO A 99 9.69 -18.07 -11.19
C PRO A 99 10.23 -19.50 -10.94
N PRO A 100 9.42 -20.38 -10.31
CA PRO A 100 9.83 -21.75 -10.08
C PRO A 100 10.06 -22.49 -11.41
N HIS A 101 11.08 -23.35 -11.45
CA HIS A 101 11.47 -24.16 -12.60
C HIS A 101 10.55 -25.37 -12.82
#